data_AF-A0A963P9W5-F1
#
_entry.id   AF-A0A963P9W5-F1
#
_cell.length_a   1.000
_cell.length_b   1.000
_cell.length_c   1.000
_cell.angle_alpha   90.00
_cell.angle_beta   90.00
_cell.angle_gamma   90.00
#
_symmetry.space_group_name_H-M   'P 1'
#
loop_
_entity.id
_entity.type
_entity.pdbx_description
1 polymer ?
#
loop_
_entity_poly.entity_id
_entity_poly.type
_entity_poly.pdbx_seq_one_letter_code
_entity_poly.pdbx_strand_id
1 'polypeptide(L)' 'AEWLRSEKAHRRLGFHDEEMTAWFRELGLSPETTTPIVGEKFTTCVWVGRRCADADGHRHPRHETEFPRIHEESAA' A
#
# COMPACT_ATOMS: atom_id res chain seq x y z
N ALA A 1 21.07 3.79 -8.85
CA ALA A 1 21.98 4.93 -9.08
C ALA A 1 21.17 6.22 -8.96
N GLU A 2 21.60 7.13 -8.08
CA GLU A 2 20.87 8.34 -7.64
C GLU A 2 20.51 9.32 -8.76
N TRP A 3 21.36 9.41 -9.80
CA TRP A 3 21.23 10.35 -10.91
C TRP A 3 19.92 10.18 -11.74
N LEU A 4 19.38 8.97 -11.80
CA LEU A 4 18.12 8.70 -12.52
C LEU A 4 16.87 9.30 -11.85
N ARG A 5 16.92 9.59 -10.54
CA ARG A 5 15.80 10.22 -9.81
C ARG A 5 15.69 11.72 -10.11
N SER A 6 16.83 12.42 -10.15
CA SER A 6 16.87 13.88 -10.34
C SER A 6 16.59 14.32 -11.79
N GLU A 7 17.12 13.62 -12.79
CA GLU A 7 17.09 14.13 -14.18
C GLU A 7 15.81 13.82 -14.96
N LYS A 8 15.05 12.77 -14.61
CA LYS A 8 13.95 12.29 -15.46
C LYS A 8 12.59 12.17 -14.80
N ALA A 9 12.40 12.69 -13.57
CA ALA A 9 11.19 12.49 -12.77
C ALA A 9 10.68 11.04 -12.88
N HIS A 10 11.60 10.07 -12.84
CA HIS A 10 11.29 8.66 -13.03
C HIS A 10 10.61 8.15 -11.77
N ARG A 11 9.31 8.44 -11.68
CA ARG A 11 8.26 7.88 -10.81
C ARG A 11 8.19 6.34 -10.83
N ARG A 12 9.09 5.69 -11.58
CA ARG A 12 9.25 4.24 -11.76
C ARG A 12 10.08 3.55 -10.68
N LEU A 13 10.63 4.27 -9.68
CA LEU A 13 11.36 3.64 -8.57
C LEU A 13 10.50 3.32 -7.33
N GLY A 14 9.20 3.63 -7.37
CA GLY A 14 8.31 3.49 -6.22
C GLY A 14 8.32 4.72 -5.31
N PHE A 15 7.60 4.61 -4.20
CA PHE A 15 7.48 5.65 -3.16
C PHE A 15 8.31 5.25 -1.94
N HIS A 16 8.87 6.22 -1.23
CA HIS A 16 9.48 5.98 0.07
C HIS A 16 8.39 5.88 1.16
N ASP A 17 8.68 5.17 2.25
CA ASP A 17 7.76 5.03 3.38
C ASP A 17 7.35 6.39 3.96
N GLU A 18 8.26 7.35 3.96
CA GLU A 18 8.03 8.71 4.43
C GLU A 18 7.01 9.47 3.57
N GLU A 19 7.08 9.33 2.24
CA GLU A 19 6.14 9.96 1.30
C GLU A 19 4.73 9.39 1.49
N MET A 20 4.62 8.06 1.57
CA MET A 20 3.34 7.39 1.80
C MET A 20 2.76 7.74 3.18
N THR A 21 3.61 7.83 4.21
CA THR A 21 3.21 8.25 5.56
C THR A 21 2.69 9.69 5.57
N ALA A 22 3.35 10.60 4.86
CA ALA A 22 2.91 11.98 4.74
C ALA A 22 1.54 12.08 4.06
N TRP A 23 1.34 11.35 2.96
CA TRP A 23 0.06 11.31 2.27
C TRP A 23 -1.07 10.73 3.12
N PHE A 24 -0.82 9.66 3.88
CA PHE A 24 -1.84 9.15 4.81
C PHE A 24 -2.25 10.19 5.84
N ARG A 25 -1.28 10.91 6.42
CA ARG A 25 -1.58 11.96 7.41
C ARG A 25 -2.35 13.12 6.81
N GLU A 26 -1.99 13.56 5.60
CA GLU A 26 -2.70 14.62 4.87
C GLU A 26 -4.17 14.22 4.58
N LEU A 27 -4.43 12.94 4.36
CA LEU A 27 -5.76 12.37 4.19
C LEU A 27 -6.49 12.05 5.52
N GLY A 28 -5.91 12.38 6.68
CA GLY A 28 -6.48 12.08 8.00
C GLY A 28 -6.47 10.60 8.37
N LEU A 29 -5.65 9.80 7.70
CA LEU A 29 -5.44 8.38 7.99
C LEU A 29 -4.24 8.20 8.93
N SER A 30 -4.36 7.26 9.88
CA SER A 30 -3.25 6.81 10.69
C SER A 30 -2.45 5.75 9.92
N PRO A 31 -1.19 6.04 9.54
CA PRO A 31 -0.33 5.06 8.88
C PRO A 31 -0.02 3.89 9.83
N GLU A 32 -0.09 2.67 9.32
CA GLU A 32 0.47 1.47 9.97
C GLU A 32 1.89 1.20 9.50
N THR A 33 2.57 0.27 10.18
CA THR A 33 3.88 -0.24 9.78
C THR A 33 3.83 -0.82 8.37
N THR A 34 4.70 -0.31 7.49
CA THR A 34 4.90 -0.87 6.14
C THR A 34 5.27 -2.34 6.24
N THR A 35 4.59 -3.18 5.45
CA THR A 35 4.90 -4.61 5.37
C THR A 35 5.58 -4.92 4.03
N PRO A 36 6.90 -5.21 4.02
CA PRO A 36 7.57 -5.66 2.81
C PRO A 36 7.26 -7.13 2.55
N ILE A 37 6.87 -7.44 1.32
CA ILE A 37 6.71 -8.79 0.79
C ILE A 37 7.92 -9.03 -0.12
N VAL A 38 8.86 -9.84 0.35
CA VAL A 38 10.09 -10.14 -0.38
C VAL A 38 9.78 -11.17 -1.46
N GLY A 39 9.96 -10.79 -2.72
CA GLY A 39 9.93 -11.70 -3.86
C GLY A 39 11.33 -11.97 -4.40
N GLU A 40 11.46 -12.99 -5.25
CA GLU A 40 12.75 -13.42 -5.83
C GLU A 40 13.42 -12.32 -6.66
N LYS A 41 12.64 -11.52 -7.39
CA LYS A 41 13.16 -10.45 -8.27
C LYS A 41 12.94 -9.05 -7.71
N PHE A 42 11.90 -8.84 -6.93
CA PHE A 42 11.51 -7.54 -6.39
C PHE A 42 10.85 -7.68 -5.02
N THR A 43 11.04 -6.68 -4.17
CA THR A 43 10.30 -6.53 -2.92
C THR A 43 9.13 -5.59 -3.14
N THR A 44 7.94 -6.02 -2.76
CA THR A 44 6.72 -5.21 -2.81
C THR A 44 6.41 -4.68 -1.42
N CYS A 45 6.28 -3.38 -1.25
CA CYS A 45 5.85 -2.80 0.03
C CYS A 45 4.33 -2.63 0.04
N VAL A 46 3.70 -3.07 1.14
CA VAL A 46 2.28 -2.85 1.41
C VAL A 46 2.16 -1.78 2.51
N TRP A 47 1.54 -0.66 2.16
CA TRP A 47 1.25 0.45 3.07
C TRP A 47 -0.24 0.44 3.43
N VAL A 48 -0.56 0.51 4.72
CA VAL A 48 -1.94 0.51 5.21
C VAL A 48 -2.20 1.79 6.00
N GLY A 49 -3.22 2.55 5.61
CA GLY A 49 -3.72 3.68 6.38
C GLY A 49 -5.04 3.30 7.04
N ARG A 50 -5.12 3.37 8.37
CA ARG A 50 -6.39 3.20 9.08
C ARG A 50 -7.10 4.53 9.19
N ARG A 51 -8.40 4.53 8.92
CA ARG A 51 -9.24 5.64 9.37
C ARG A 51 -9.22 5.62 10.90
N CYS A 52 -8.85 6.74 11.51
CA CYS A 52 -9.08 6.93 12.93
C CYS A 52 -10.57 6.68 13.20
N ALA A 53 -10.92 6.03 14.31
CA ALA A 53 -12.33 6.00 14.69
C ALA A 53 -12.77 7.47 14.78
N ASP A 54 -13.78 7.85 14.00
CA ASP A 54 -14.42 9.15 14.15
C ASP A 54 -14.78 9.29 15.64
N ALA A 55 -14.73 10.49 16.20
CA ALA A 55 -15.02 10.71 17.63
C ALA A 55 -16.40 10.12 18.05
N ASP A 56 -17.27 9.88 17.07
CA ASP A 56 -18.60 9.29 17.19
C ASP A 56 -18.64 7.75 17.09
N GLY A 57 -17.49 7.06 17.01
CA GLY A 57 -17.39 5.60 17.01
C GLY A 57 -17.94 4.90 15.76
N HIS A 58 -18.21 5.64 14.68
CA HIS A 58 -18.81 5.07 13.48
C HIS A 58 -17.78 4.31 12.63
N ARG A 59 -17.62 3.01 12.90
CA ARG A 59 -16.87 2.11 12.03
C ARG A 59 -17.63 1.98 10.71
N HIS A 60 -17.17 2.64 9.65
CA HIS A 60 -17.69 2.38 8.30
C HIS A 60 -17.66 0.88 8.03
N PRO A 61 -18.74 0.32 7.46
CA PRO A 61 -18.84 -1.09 7.17
C PRO A 61 -17.67 -1.49 6.28
N ARG A 62 -16.95 -2.54 6.71
CA ARG A 62 -15.96 -3.18 5.83
C ARG A 62 -16.80 -3.74 4.68
N HIS A 63 -16.61 -3.25 3.46
CA HIS A 63 -17.15 -3.94 2.30
C HIS A 63 -16.51 -5.34 2.31
N GLU A 64 -17.31 -6.36 2.61
CA GLU A 64 -16.92 -7.76 2.45
C GLU A 64 -16.76 -8.01 0.95
N THR A 65 -15.60 -7.68 0.42
CA THR A 65 -15.24 -8.10 -0.93
C THR A 65 -14.99 -9.59 -0.85
N GLU A 66 -15.98 -10.39 -1.24
CA GLU A 66 -15.83 -11.81 -1.47
C GLU A 66 -14.82 -11.99 -2.61
N PHE A 67 -13.56 -12.29 -2.27
CA PHE A 67 -12.52 -12.52 -3.27
C PHE A 67 -12.79 -13.86 -3.96
N PRO A 68 -13.04 -13.89 -5.28
CA PRO A 68 -13.22 -15.15 -5.99
C PRO A 68 -11.93 -15.97 -5.88
N ARG A 69 -12.03 -17.19 -5.35
CA ARG A 69 -10.91 -18.13 -5.31
C ARG A 69 -10.49 -18.44 -6.74
N ILE A 70 -9.30 -18.03 -7.13
CA ILE A 70 -8.70 -18.43 -8.40
C ILE A 70 -8.40 -19.93 -8.26
N HIS A 71 -9.23 -20.78 -8.85
CA HIS A 71 -8.94 -22.21 -8.93
C HIS A 71 -7.87 -22.41 -10.00
N GLU A 72 -6.71 -22.90 -9.54
CA GLU A 72 -5.59 -23.35 -10.36
C GLU A 72 -6.01 -24.66 -11.05
N GLU A 73 -6.66 -24.57 -12.20
CA GLU A 73 -6.87 -25.74 -13.06
C GLU A 73 -5.57 -26.01 -13.81
N SER A 74 -4.82 -26.95 -13.26
CA SER A 74 -3.68 -27.60 -13.87
C SER A 74 -4.05 -28.18 -15.24
N ALA A 75 -3.17 -27.89 -16.20
CA ALA A 75 -2.86 -28.67 -17.38
C ALA A 75 -3.44 -30.10 -17.45
N ALA A 76 -4.15 -30.38 -18.55
CA ALA A 76 -4.09 -31.64 -19.28
C ALA A 76 -4.34 -31.38 -20.76
#